data_AF-A0A962NXK6-F1
#
_entry.id   AF-A0A962NXK6-F1
#
_cell.length_a   1.000
_cell.length_b   1.000
_cell.length_c   1.000
_cell.angle_alpha   90.00
_cell.angle_beta   90.00
_cell.angle_gamma   90.00
#
_symmetry.space_group_name_H-M   'P 1'
#
loop_
_entity.id
_entity.type
_entity.pdbx_description
1 polymer ?
#
loop_
_entity_poly.entity_id
_entity_poly.type
_entity_poly.pdbx_seq_one_letter_code
_entity_poly.pdbx_strand_id
1 'polypeptide(L)'
;MTDDNKKIAFDPWTATFEQALEASKIYAVDSPDNPIYQYCAVQEINAMRGAIEAGDGFAVLACIRKVVTRGLIAPTWLALAFNKRYDSVLWCKAKSWDDPKSFGRPYPPNFRLAAARKARKGRLIVYIKIRNLLEQNPHLAIDKSLFESVGKTLGYGTTLTEEYYYQGKKLYGFNKKSR
;
A
#
# COMPACT_ATOMS: atom_id res chain seq x y z
N MET A 1 35.77 11.71 6.35
CA MET A 1 35.40 11.39 4.95
C MET A 1 34.46 10.21 5.02
N THR A 2 33.16 10.46 5.07
CA THR A 2 32.11 9.43 5.12
C THR A 2 31.93 8.82 3.73
N ASP A 3 31.69 7.52 3.72
CA ASP A 3 31.63 6.63 2.57
C ASP A 3 30.34 6.85 1.75
N ASP A 4 30.08 8.09 1.34
CA ASP A 4 28.84 8.52 0.67
C ASP A 4 28.78 8.14 -0.82
N ASN A 5 29.80 7.47 -1.36
CA ASN A 5 30.06 7.44 -2.79
C ASN A 5 30.01 6.07 -3.48
N LYS A 6 29.12 5.19 -3.00
CA LYS A 6 28.66 4.04 -3.80
C LYS A 6 27.14 3.88 -3.71
N LYS A 7 26.39 4.95 -3.96
CA LYS A 7 25.02 4.79 -4.47
C LYS A 7 25.13 4.21 -5.87
N ILE A 8 24.89 2.91 -6.02
CA ILE A 8 24.75 2.26 -7.32
C ILE A 8 23.71 3.08 -8.10
N ALA A 9 24.02 3.45 -9.35
CA ALA A 9 23.07 4.09 -10.23
C ALA A 9 21.85 3.16 -10.38
N PHE A 10 20.77 3.49 -9.69
CA PHE A 10 19.56 2.70 -9.61
C PHE A 10 18.40 3.57 -10.10
N ASP A 11 17.81 3.17 -11.23
CA ASP A 11 16.56 3.77 -11.71
C ASP A 11 15.40 2.81 -11.40
N PRO A 12 14.51 3.16 -10.45
CA PRO A 12 13.40 2.30 -10.08
C PRO A 12 12.39 2.09 -11.21
N TRP A 13 12.39 2.93 -12.25
CA TRP A 13 11.47 2.83 -13.39
C TRP A 13 11.84 1.75 -14.38
N THR A 14 13.13 1.39 -14.46
CA THR A 14 13.67 0.44 -15.46
C THR A 14 14.38 -0.75 -14.84
N ALA A 15 14.69 -0.71 -13.53
CA ALA A 15 15.39 -1.79 -12.86
C ALA A 15 14.57 -3.09 -12.81
N THR A 16 15.27 -4.23 -12.73
CA THR A 16 14.66 -5.52 -12.38
C THR A 16 14.52 -5.67 -10.87
N PHE A 17 13.75 -6.68 -10.44
CA PHE A 17 13.63 -7.01 -9.03
C PHE A 17 14.99 -7.39 -8.40
N GLU A 18 15.81 -8.16 -9.12
CA GLU A 18 17.14 -8.60 -8.67
C GLU A 18 18.08 -7.40 -8.48
N GLN A 19 18.04 -6.45 -9.42
CA GLN A 19 18.82 -5.21 -9.32
C GLN A 19 18.39 -4.37 -8.12
N ALA A 20 17.08 -4.25 -7.88
CA ALA A 20 16.54 -3.55 -6.71
C ALA A 20 16.91 -4.23 -5.39
N LEU A 21 16.87 -5.56 -5.35
CA LEU A 21 17.22 -6.34 -4.17
C LEU A 21 18.71 -6.22 -3.85
N GLU A 22 19.58 -6.28 -4.85
CA GLU A 22 21.01 -6.10 -4.68
C GLU A 22 21.33 -4.68 -4.17
N ALA A 23 20.77 -3.66 -4.83
CA ALA A 23 20.96 -2.26 -4.44
C ALA A 23 20.43 -1.98 -3.03
N SER A 24 19.39 -2.69 -2.56
CA SER A 24 18.83 -2.54 -1.22
C SER A 24 19.77 -2.97 -0.09
N LYS A 25 20.78 -3.83 -0.34
CA LYS A 25 21.58 -4.43 0.75
C LYS A 25 22.39 -3.42 1.56
N ILE A 26 22.71 -2.28 0.96
CA ILE A 26 23.47 -1.20 1.60
C ILE A 26 22.58 -0.15 2.29
N TYR A 27 21.26 -0.29 2.20
CA TYR A 27 20.29 0.64 2.78
C TYR A 27 19.70 0.07 4.08
N ALA A 28 19.35 0.97 5.00
CA ALA A 28 18.55 0.59 6.16
C ALA A 28 17.20 0.01 5.71
N VAL A 29 16.73 -1.01 6.43
CA VAL A 29 15.50 -1.75 6.12
C VAL A 29 14.25 -0.87 6.16
N ASP A 30 14.29 0.23 6.90
CA ASP A 30 13.21 1.19 7.08
C ASP A 30 13.39 2.49 6.28
N SER A 31 14.47 2.61 5.52
CA SER A 31 14.74 3.82 4.73
C SER A 31 13.64 4.03 3.66
N PRO A 32 13.03 5.22 3.58
CA PRO A 32 12.03 5.52 2.55
C PRO A 32 12.59 5.43 1.13
N ASP A 33 13.90 5.67 1.00
CA ASP A 33 14.65 5.69 -0.26
C ASP A 33 15.31 4.34 -0.58
N ASN A 34 14.98 3.29 0.19
CA ASN A 34 15.51 1.96 -0.08
C ASN A 34 15.05 1.47 -1.49
N PRO A 35 15.99 1.09 -2.39
CA PRO A 35 15.72 0.68 -3.76
C PRO A 35 14.61 -0.37 -3.93
N ILE A 36 14.50 -1.34 -3.02
CA ILE A 36 13.47 -2.37 -3.14
C ILE A 36 12.06 -1.80 -2.96
N TYR A 37 11.89 -0.82 -2.08
CA TYR A 37 10.60 -0.17 -1.88
C TYR A 37 10.27 0.82 -2.99
N GLN A 38 11.28 1.47 -3.57
CA GLN A 38 11.12 2.31 -4.75
C GLN A 38 10.66 1.47 -5.96
N TYR A 39 11.31 0.34 -6.21
CA TYR A 39 10.90 -0.62 -7.24
C TYR A 39 9.46 -1.09 -7.04
N CYS A 40 9.11 -1.58 -5.83
CA CYS A 40 7.75 -2.03 -5.54
C CYS A 40 6.71 -0.93 -5.76
N ALA A 41 7.02 0.31 -5.34
CA ALA A 41 6.12 1.44 -5.55
C ALA A 41 5.93 1.75 -7.04
N VAL A 42 6.99 1.67 -7.86
CA VAL A 42 6.89 1.81 -9.32
C VAL A 42 6.00 0.73 -9.94
N GLN A 43 6.18 -0.54 -9.56
CA GLN A 43 5.35 -1.63 -10.09
C GLN A 43 3.87 -1.42 -9.77
N GLU A 44 3.56 -0.98 -8.55
CA GLU A 44 2.20 -0.62 -8.15
C GLU A 44 1.66 0.60 -8.91
N ILE A 45 2.48 1.62 -9.17
CA ILE A 45 2.11 2.79 -9.99
C ILE A 45 1.79 2.35 -11.42
N ASN A 46 2.62 1.51 -12.02
CA ASN A 46 2.41 0.98 -13.37
C ASN A 46 1.13 0.14 -13.45
N ALA A 47 0.86 -0.69 -12.45
CA ALA A 47 -0.37 -1.48 -12.38
C ALA A 47 -1.66 -0.62 -12.29
N MET A 48 -1.58 0.60 -11.75
CA MET A 48 -2.71 1.52 -11.67
C MET A 48 -2.93 2.36 -12.93
N ARG A 49 -2.02 2.32 -13.90
CA ARG A 49 -2.09 3.15 -15.11
C ARG A 49 -3.40 2.96 -15.87
N GLY A 50 -3.86 1.72 -16.05
CA GLY A 50 -5.12 1.44 -16.74
C GLY A 50 -6.34 2.05 -16.04
N ALA A 51 -6.38 2.06 -14.71
CA ALA A 51 -7.45 2.71 -13.95
C ALA A 51 -7.41 4.24 -14.09
N ILE A 52 -6.22 4.82 -14.09
CA ILE A 52 -6.03 6.27 -14.29
C ILE A 52 -6.48 6.70 -15.69
N GLU A 53 -6.10 5.94 -16.72
CA GLU A 53 -6.50 6.16 -18.11
C GLU A 53 -8.02 5.99 -18.28
N ALA A 54 -8.64 5.06 -17.55
CA ALA A 54 -10.09 4.89 -17.46
C ALA A 54 -10.81 5.99 -16.64
N GLY A 55 -10.08 6.95 -16.07
CA GLY A 55 -10.67 8.09 -15.39
C GLY A 55 -10.76 7.98 -13.86
N ASP A 56 -10.10 7.02 -13.21
CA ASP A 56 -10.02 6.95 -11.75
C ASP A 56 -9.11 8.05 -11.18
N GLY A 57 -9.72 9.05 -10.53
CA GLY A 57 -9.00 10.15 -9.89
C GLY A 57 -8.39 9.80 -8.54
N PHE A 58 -8.95 8.82 -7.83
CA PHE A 58 -8.38 8.37 -6.57
C PHE A 58 -7.11 7.54 -6.81
N ALA A 59 -7.06 6.77 -7.91
CA ALA A 59 -5.84 6.10 -8.35
C ALA A 59 -4.68 7.09 -8.63
N VAL A 60 -4.99 8.27 -9.21
CA VAL A 60 -3.97 9.33 -9.39
C VAL A 60 -3.39 9.77 -8.03
N LEU A 61 -4.24 10.07 -7.05
CA LEU A 61 -3.79 10.46 -5.71
C LEU A 61 -3.00 9.34 -5.02
N ALA A 62 -3.38 8.08 -5.21
CA ALA A 62 -2.65 6.93 -4.67
C ALA A 62 -1.24 6.83 -5.27
N CYS A 63 -1.08 7.04 -6.58
CA CYS A 63 0.22 7.10 -7.24
C CYS A 63 1.06 8.28 -6.75
N ILE A 64 0.50 9.49 -6.67
CA ILE A 64 1.23 10.67 -6.17
C ILE A 64 1.72 10.45 -4.74
N ARG A 65 0.88 9.86 -3.87
CA ARG A 65 1.31 9.49 -2.51
C ARG A 65 2.52 8.57 -2.53
N LYS A 66 2.55 7.56 -3.41
CA LYS A 66 3.69 6.62 -3.54
C LYS A 66 4.94 7.35 -4.01
N VAL A 67 4.81 8.21 -5.02
CA VAL A 67 5.91 9.04 -5.53
C VAL A 67 6.56 9.84 -4.39
N VAL A 68 5.77 10.62 -3.65
CA VAL A 68 6.31 11.47 -2.57
C VAL A 68 6.81 10.69 -1.36
N THR A 69 6.21 9.53 -1.05
CA THR A 69 6.65 8.68 0.09
C THR A 69 8.01 8.04 -0.18
N ARG A 70 8.38 7.86 -1.46
CA ARG A 70 9.55 7.09 -1.89
C ARG A 70 10.62 7.95 -2.57
N GLY A 71 10.47 9.27 -2.55
CA GLY A 71 11.41 10.19 -3.20
C GLY A 71 11.52 9.98 -4.72
N LEU A 72 10.46 9.48 -5.38
CA LEU A 72 10.49 9.19 -6.81
C LEU A 72 10.30 10.46 -7.62
N ILE A 73 10.83 10.47 -8.84
CA ILE A 73 10.44 11.42 -9.88
C ILE A 73 9.21 10.84 -10.58
N ALA A 74 8.13 11.63 -10.67
CA ALA A 74 6.91 11.20 -11.35
C ALA A 74 7.14 11.10 -12.87
N PRO A 75 6.63 10.06 -13.54
CA PRO A 75 6.71 9.95 -14.99
C PRO A 75 5.74 10.93 -15.63
N THR A 76 6.06 11.38 -16.85
CA THR A 76 5.30 12.43 -17.56
C THR A 76 3.79 12.13 -17.62
N TRP A 77 3.40 10.88 -17.89
CA TRP A 77 1.98 10.51 -17.97
C TRP A 77 1.23 10.70 -16.65
N LEU A 78 1.88 10.44 -15.50
CA LEU A 78 1.27 10.59 -14.19
C LEU A 78 1.18 12.08 -13.81
N ALA A 79 2.23 12.86 -14.13
CA ALA A 79 2.23 14.30 -13.92
C ALA A 79 1.11 14.98 -14.73
N LEU A 80 0.94 14.60 -16.00
CA LEU A 80 -0.16 15.07 -16.84
C LEU A 80 -1.53 14.67 -16.29
N ALA A 81 -1.68 13.42 -15.81
CA ALA A 81 -2.93 12.95 -15.23
C ALA A 81 -3.32 13.71 -13.96
N PHE A 82 -2.35 14.03 -13.10
CA PHE A 82 -2.55 14.87 -11.92
C PHE A 82 -2.91 16.31 -12.31
N ASN A 83 -2.10 16.95 -13.14
CA ASN A 83 -2.32 18.35 -13.55
C ASN A 83 -3.67 18.53 -14.24
N LYS A 84 -4.07 17.62 -15.13
CA LYS A 84 -5.40 17.66 -15.77
C LYS A 84 -6.54 17.76 -14.76
N ARG A 85 -6.45 17.03 -13.65
CA ARG A 85 -7.50 17.01 -12.60
C ARG A 85 -7.39 18.21 -11.67
N TYR A 86 -6.16 18.61 -11.35
CA TYR A 86 -5.89 19.81 -10.57
C TYR A 86 -6.42 21.06 -11.27
N ASP A 87 -6.06 21.21 -12.54
CA ASP A 87 -6.43 22.33 -13.40
C ASP A 87 -7.92 22.38 -13.68
N SER A 88 -8.64 21.25 -13.65
CA SER A 88 -10.11 21.26 -13.74
C SER A 88 -10.75 22.10 -12.64
N VAL A 89 -10.19 22.10 -11.43
CA VAL A 89 -10.70 22.94 -10.33
C VAL A 89 -10.22 24.37 -10.49
N LEU A 90 -8.93 24.56 -10.77
CA LEU A 90 -8.32 25.89 -10.93
C LEU A 90 -9.00 26.71 -12.04
N TRP A 91 -9.34 26.06 -13.15
CA TRP A 91 -10.05 26.68 -14.27
C TRP A 91 -11.57 26.62 -14.16
N CYS A 92 -12.10 26.38 -12.96
CA CYS A 92 -13.54 26.37 -12.67
C CYS A 92 -14.37 25.41 -13.55
N LYS A 93 -13.76 24.33 -14.08
CA LYS A 93 -14.43 23.30 -14.88
C LYS A 93 -15.09 22.22 -14.02
N ALA A 94 -14.56 22.03 -12.81
CA ALA A 94 -15.08 21.17 -11.75
C ALA A 94 -15.57 22.04 -10.57
N LYS A 95 -16.69 21.66 -9.95
CA LYS A 95 -17.29 22.45 -8.86
C LYS A 95 -16.57 22.28 -7.51
N SER A 96 -15.84 21.19 -7.34
CA SER A 96 -15.08 20.88 -6.14
C SER A 96 -14.08 19.77 -6.45
N TRP A 97 -13.20 19.44 -5.50
CA TRP A 97 -12.27 18.31 -5.63
C TRP A 97 -12.97 16.95 -5.73
N ASP A 98 -14.17 16.82 -5.18
CA ASP A 98 -15.02 15.62 -5.21
C ASP A 98 -15.75 15.40 -6.55
N ASP A 99 -15.68 16.38 -7.46
CA ASP A 99 -16.27 16.27 -8.80
C ASP A 99 -15.57 15.15 -9.60
N PRO A 100 -16.28 14.30 -10.35
CA PRO A 100 -15.66 13.29 -11.21
C PRO A 100 -14.68 13.86 -12.25
N LYS A 101 -14.82 15.15 -12.62
CA LYS A 101 -13.89 15.86 -13.51
C LYS A 101 -12.56 16.23 -12.84
N SER A 102 -12.50 16.24 -11.51
CA SER A 102 -11.28 16.40 -10.71
C SER A 102 -10.84 15.03 -10.15
N PHE A 103 -10.78 14.81 -8.83
CA PHE A 103 -10.37 13.52 -8.27
C PHE A 103 -11.53 12.57 -7.97
N GLY A 104 -12.77 13.07 -7.96
CA GLY A 104 -13.93 12.30 -7.54
C GLY A 104 -13.96 12.03 -6.03
N ARG A 105 -15.03 11.38 -5.56
CA ARG A 105 -15.14 10.97 -4.16
C ARG A 105 -14.29 9.71 -3.91
N PRO A 106 -13.51 9.65 -2.81
CA PRO A 106 -12.71 8.48 -2.48
C PRO A 106 -13.55 7.26 -2.07
N TYR A 107 -14.80 7.47 -1.68
CA TYR A 107 -15.73 6.43 -1.29
C TYR A 107 -17.11 6.70 -1.91
N PRO A 108 -17.87 5.65 -2.24
CA PRO A 108 -19.23 5.81 -2.75
C PRO A 108 -20.15 6.46 -1.70
N PRO A 109 -21.31 7.01 -2.11
CA PRO A 109 -22.34 7.45 -1.18
C PRO A 109 -22.70 6.33 -0.18
N ASN A 110 -23.03 6.72 1.06
CA ASN A 110 -23.39 5.80 2.15
C ASN A 110 -22.26 4.83 2.58
N PHE A 111 -21.01 5.10 2.22
CA PHE A 111 -19.88 4.32 2.70
C PHE A 111 -19.74 4.44 4.23
N ARG A 112 -19.79 3.29 4.93
CA ARG A 112 -19.73 3.22 6.40
C ARG A 112 -18.31 3.44 6.89
N LEU A 113 -17.85 4.69 6.95
CA LEU A 113 -16.49 5.07 7.35
C LEU A 113 -16.06 4.48 8.70
N ALA A 114 -16.96 4.49 9.70
CA ALA A 114 -16.69 3.92 11.02
C ALA A 114 -16.39 2.40 10.94
N ALA A 115 -17.18 1.66 10.16
CA ALA A 115 -16.96 0.23 9.94
C ALA A 115 -15.65 -0.01 9.18
N ALA A 116 -15.34 0.78 8.16
CA ALA A 116 -14.09 0.67 7.41
C ALA A 116 -12.85 0.95 8.28
N ARG A 117 -12.91 1.95 9.17
CA ARG A 117 -11.85 2.24 10.16
C ARG A 117 -11.66 1.07 11.12
N LYS A 118 -12.75 0.54 11.67
CA LYS A 118 -12.73 -0.66 12.54
C LYS A 118 -12.09 -1.85 11.82
N ALA A 119 -12.47 -2.09 10.57
CA ALA A 119 -11.92 -3.18 9.76
C ALA A 119 -10.43 -2.99 9.44
N ARG A 120 -9.96 -1.78 9.13
CA ARG A 120 -8.52 -1.52 8.88
C ARG A 120 -7.69 -1.83 10.13
N LYS A 121 -8.11 -1.32 11.29
CA LYS A 121 -7.45 -1.57 12.58
C LYS A 121 -7.49 -3.06 12.95
N GLY A 122 -8.67 -3.68 12.83
CA GLY A 122 -8.90 -5.08 13.17
C GLY A 122 -8.02 -6.03 12.37
N ARG A 123 -8.01 -5.90 11.03
CA ARG A 123 -7.15 -6.69 10.13
C ARG A 123 -5.68 -6.67 10.53
N LEU A 124 -5.13 -5.49 10.82
CA LEU A 124 -3.73 -5.33 11.18
C LEU A 124 -3.42 -5.97 12.54
N ILE A 125 -4.19 -5.62 13.57
CA ILE A 125 -3.92 -6.08 14.94
C ILE A 125 -4.11 -7.59 15.07
N VAL A 126 -5.17 -8.15 14.46
CA VAL A 126 -5.41 -9.60 14.48
C VAL A 126 -4.30 -10.34 13.75
N TYR A 127 -3.90 -9.87 12.56
CA TYR A 127 -2.83 -10.49 11.79
C TYR A 127 -1.50 -10.50 12.54
N ILE A 128 -1.08 -9.35 13.10
CA ILE A 128 0.15 -9.25 13.90
C ILE A 128 0.07 -10.16 15.13
N LYS A 129 -1.03 -10.13 15.88
CA LYS A 129 -1.17 -10.95 17.09
C LYS A 129 -1.04 -12.44 16.79
N ILE A 130 -1.73 -12.93 15.75
CA ILE A 130 -1.66 -14.35 15.36
C ILE A 130 -0.27 -14.71 14.82
N ARG A 131 0.36 -13.83 14.02
CA ARG A 131 1.74 -14.05 13.55
C ARG A 131 2.72 -14.18 14.71
N ASN A 132 2.66 -13.28 15.69
CA ASN A 132 3.52 -13.33 16.87
C ASN A 132 3.31 -14.62 17.68
N LEU A 133 2.06 -15.09 17.80
CA LEU A 133 1.77 -16.37 18.47
C LEU A 133 2.35 -17.57 17.71
N LEU A 134 2.28 -17.59 16.38
CA LEU A 134 2.85 -18.64 15.54
C LEU A 134 4.39 -18.61 15.55
N GLU A 135 4.99 -17.43 15.65
CA GLU A 135 6.45 -17.29 15.79
C GLU A 135 6.94 -17.81 17.15
N GLN A 136 6.17 -17.57 18.21
CA GLN A 136 6.47 -18.11 19.54
C GLN A 136 6.13 -19.60 19.67
N ASN A 137 5.14 -20.08 18.92
CA ASN A 137 4.65 -21.45 18.97
C ASN A 137 4.42 -21.99 17.55
N PRO A 138 5.45 -22.49 16.86
CA PRO A 138 5.36 -22.91 15.46
C PRO A 138 4.36 -24.03 15.17
N HIS A 139 4.01 -24.84 16.18
CA HIS A 139 3.06 -25.95 16.07
C HIS A 139 1.60 -25.56 16.38
N LEU A 140 1.34 -24.30 16.71
CA LEU A 140 0.00 -23.82 17.03
C LEU A 140 -0.89 -23.90 15.79
N ALA A 141 -1.99 -24.66 15.90
CA ALA A 141 -2.96 -24.80 14.82
C ALA A 141 -3.73 -23.48 14.60
N ILE A 142 -3.92 -23.11 13.33
CA ILE A 142 -4.79 -21.99 12.96
C ILE A 142 -6.21 -22.54 12.83
N ASP A 143 -6.95 -22.51 13.92
CA ASP A 143 -8.30 -23.03 14.01
C ASP A 143 -9.25 -22.07 14.73
N LYS A 144 -10.50 -22.52 14.91
CA LYS A 144 -11.55 -21.74 15.56
C LYS A 144 -11.22 -21.39 17.02
N SER A 145 -10.51 -22.27 17.73
CA SER A 145 -10.12 -22.03 19.12
C SER A 145 -9.10 -20.90 19.25
N LEU A 146 -8.15 -20.83 18.30
CA LEU A 146 -7.21 -19.72 18.21
C LEU A 146 -7.93 -18.39 17.95
N PHE A 147 -8.84 -18.36 16.99
CA PHE A 147 -9.60 -17.15 16.66
C PHE A 147 -10.48 -16.69 17.82
N GLU A 148 -11.06 -17.61 18.58
CA GLU A 148 -11.85 -17.28 19.77
C GLU A 148 -10.99 -16.65 20.87
N SER A 149 -9.85 -17.27 21.18
CA SER A 149 -8.90 -16.77 22.18
C SER A 149 -8.37 -15.36 21.83
N VAL A 150 -7.95 -15.17 20.58
CA VAL A 150 -7.46 -13.89 20.08
C VAL A 150 -8.59 -12.86 20.03
N GLY A 151 -9.77 -13.26 19.56
CA GLY A 151 -10.95 -12.41 19.49
C GLY A 151 -11.34 -11.87 20.86
N LYS A 152 -11.44 -12.75 21.87
CA LYS A 152 -11.74 -12.38 23.26
C LYS A 152 -10.74 -11.34 23.79
N THR A 153 -9.45 -11.54 23.52
CA THR A 153 -8.38 -10.62 23.94
C THR A 153 -8.51 -9.24 23.29
N LEU A 154 -8.96 -9.19 22.03
CA LEU A 154 -9.04 -7.96 21.24
C LEU A 154 -10.44 -7.31 21.24
N GLY A 155 -11.41 -7.91 21.91
CA GLY A 155 -12.81 -7.44 21.92
C GLY A 155 -13.55 -7.69 20.59
N TYR A 156 -13.22 -8.77 19.88
CA TYR A 156 -13.88 -9.21 18.66
C TYR A 156 -14.52 -10.59 18.84
N GLY A 157 -15.60 -10.85 18.09
CA GLY A 157 -16.16 -12.21 17.99
C GLY A 157 -15.26 -13.13 17.16
N THR A 158 -15.40 -14.44 17.34
CA THR A 158 -14.60 -15.47 16.67
C THR A 158 -14.61 -15.34 15.14
N THR A 159 -15.81 -15.28 14.53
CA THR A 159 -15.96 -15.16 13.07
C THR A 159 -15.32 -13.89 12.53
N LEU A 160 -15.51 -12.74 13.19
CA LEU A 160 -14.92 -11.48 12.75
C LEU A 160 -13.38 -11.50 12.88
N THR A 161 -12.86 -12.20 13.88
CA THR A 161 -11.41 -12.38 14.06
C THR A 161 -10.82 -13.25 12.94
N GLU A 162 -11.49 -14.34 12.59
CA GLU A 162 -11.12 -15.18 11.46
C GLU A 162 -11.12 -14.40 10.13
N GLU A 163 -12.18 -13.65 9.86
CA GLU A 163 -12.26 -12.78 8.67
C GLU A 163 -11.11 -11.76 8.63
N TYR A 164 -10.86 -11.07 9.74
CA TYR A 164 -9.77 -10.12 9.85
C TYR A 164 -8.39 -10.76 9.67
N TYR A 165 -8.20 -11.98 10.17
CA TYR A 165 -6.95 -12.72 9.97
C TYR A 165 -6.71 -13.00 8.49
N TYR A 166 -7.67 -13.60 7.78
CA TYR A 166 -7.47 -13.95 6.37
C TYR A 166 -7.38 -12.73 5.46
N GLN A 167 -8.16 -11.68 5.73
CA GLN A 167 -8.01 -10.41 5.02
C GLN A 167 -6.64 -9.78 5.30
N GLY A 168 -6.17 -9.81 6.55
CA GLY A 168 -4.84 -9.34 6.93
C GLY A 168 -3.73 -10.15 6.27
N LYS A 169 -3.85 -11.48 6.23
CA LYS A 169 -2.92 -12.39 5.53
C LYS A 169 -2.84 -12.08 4.04
N LYS A 170 -3.95 -11.76 3.38
CA LYS A 170 -3.95 -11.34 1.97
C LYS A 170 -3.23 -10.00 1.76
N LEU A 171 -3.36 -9.07 2.70
CA LEU A 171 -2.81 -7.71 2.58
C LEU A 171 -1.36 -7.57 3.02
N TYR A 172 -0.97 -8.31 4.06
CA TYR A 172 0.31 -8.17 4.76
C TYR A 172 1.14 -9.46 4.74
N GLY A 173 0.58 -10.57 4.25
CA GLY A 173 1.32 -11.81 4.07
C GLY A 173 2.33 -11.62 2.96
N PHE A 174 3.61 -11.75 3.29
CA PHE A 174 4.66 -11.92 2.30
C PHE A 174 4.35 -13.18 1.49
N ASN A 175 3.91 -12.99 0.24
CA ASN A 175 3.76 -14.10 -0.69
C ASN A 175 5.18 -14.57 -1.03
N LYS A 176 5.64 -15.67 -0.43
CA LYS A 176 6.79 -16.46 -0.92
C LYS A 176 6.43 -17.14 -2.25
N LYS A 177 6.02 -16.35 -3.25
CA LYS A 177 6.05 -16.76 -4.66
C LYS A 177 7.15 -15.96 -5.36
N SER A 178 8.38 -16.12 -4.88
CA SER A 178 9.58 -16.08 -5.70
C SER A 178 10.18 -17.49 -5.61
N ARG A 179 9.93 -18.29 -6.64
CA ARG A 179 10.79 -19.42 -6.99
C ARG A 179 11.55 -18.99 -8.23
#